data_AF-A0A023AXP7-F1
#
_entry.id   AF-A0A023AXP7-F1
#
_cell.length_a   1.000
_cell.length_b   1.000
_cell.length_c   1.000
_cell.angle_alpha   90.00
_cell.angle_beta   90.00
_cell.angle_gamma   90.00
#
_symmetry.space_group_name_H-M   'P 1'
#
loop_
_entity.id
_entity.type
_entity.pdbx_description
1 polymer ?
#
loop_
_entity_poly.entity_id
_entity_poly.type
_entity_poly.pdbx_seq_one_letter_code
_entity_poly.pdbx_strand_id
1 'polypeptide(L)'
;MTPATFMLIGLQCLDKLRSDPDLLLQSVDQIQFRKSNTEIKVVIDPEYTKYPGATETVTRECLMEQVLSRLAAFVSEDQEYPAEVTTLWKRHATNTRHATNTRHATDTVATMDLLGLGEENALTTLDTIETELRAAYEKLNPKPGNHWRGVCRPRVGLDQNHQVSVVQEFQGELCEECRPRQFLNLQPPKRIKSIMEDTASAPSILPSAGTRRTWRDVMNQAEERVCADARAKNVKVFRLPIHLTWTVWKGGYIPTMERTFNDQLKNGYLVQLHDLLEIYRLTNEQCDSLVRQLREHLDRISKYHLGGENCCIGSYAQVYLTLDTQRYRIFGAPRNKLRVALTPTCMKAASRKQARDVTNEFINKLRVDSDYSRKDVLHALAPNLFK
;
A
#
# COMPACT_ATOMS: atom_id res chain seq x y z
N MET A 1 1.12 23.64 5.74
CA MET A 1 1.24 22.17 5.89
C MET A 1 0.06 21.49 5.20
N THR A 2 0.20 20.29 4.61
CA THR A 2 -0.95 19.56 4.06
C THR A 2 -1.66 18.73 5.15
N PRO A 3 -2.95 18.37 5.02
CA PRO A 3 -3.60 17.44 5.95
C PRO A 3 -2.89 16.09 6.08
N ALA A 4 -2.28 15.58 5.00
CA ALA A 4 -1.49 14.35 5.04
C ALA A 4 -0.27 14.48 5.95
N THR A 5 0.45 15.60 5.83
CA THR A 5 1.60 15.92 6.68
C THR A 5 1.17 16.08 8.15
N PHE A 6 0.05 16.76 8.40
CA PHE A 6 -0.53 16.90 9.75
C PHE A 6 -0.77 15.54 10.42
N MET A 7 -1.48 14.64 9.74
CA MET A 7 -1.77 13.31 10.30
C MET A 7 -0.53 12.47 10.48
N LEU A 8 0.40 12.52 9.53
CA LEU A 8 1.67 11.78 9.63
C LEU A 8 2.49 12.22 10.84
N ILE A 9 2.58 13.53 11.09
CA ILE A 9 3.26 14.08 12.27
C ILE A 9 2.54 13.64 13.54
N GLY A 10 1.21 13.73 13.58
CA GLY A 10 0.40 13.29 14.71
C GLY A 10 0.60 11.81 15.05
N LEU A 11 0.55 10.94 14.05
CA LEU A 11 0.77 9.50 14.24
C LEU A 11 2.20 9.21 14.74
N GLN A 12 3.22 9.86 14.20
CA GLN A 12 4.59 9.69 14.70
C GLN A 12 4.78 10.19 16.13
N CYS A 13 4.10 11.27 16.52
CA CYS A 13 4.11 11.75 17.91
C CYS A 13 3.50 10.73 18.86
N LEU A 14 2.37 10.12 18.49
CA LEU A 14 1.73 9.05 19.29
C LEU A 14 2.63 7.84 19.46
N ASP A 15 3.29 7.40 18.39
CA ASP A 15 4.25 6.29 18.45
C ASP A 15 5.39 6.58 19.44
N LYS A 16 5.89 7.82 19.46
CA LYS A 16 6.93 8.25 20.41
C LYS A 16 6.44 8.28 21.84
N LEU A 17 5.26 8.85 22.10
CA LEU A 17 4.65 8.88 23.43
C LEU A 17 4.37 7.47 23.97
N ARG A 18 4.00 6.51 23.11
CA ARG A 18 3.84 5.12 23.56
C ARG A 18 5.16 4.41 23.83
N SER A 19 6.18 4.70 23.05
CA SER A 19 7.49 4.08 23.21
C SER A 19 8.18 4.52 24.50
N ASP A 20 7.88 5.73 24.97
CA ASP A 20 8.49 6.34 26.14
C ASP A 20 7.38 6.95 27.04
N PRO A 21 7.00 6.27 28.14
CA PRO A 21 5.99 6.75 29.07
C PRO A 21 6.31 8.09 29.74
N ASP A 22 7.60 8.41 29.87
CA ASP A 22 8.08 9.63 30.54
C ASP A 22 8.15 10.83 29.57
N LEU A 23 8.03 10.58 28.27
CA LEU A 23 8.01 11.62 27.25
C LEU A 23 6.73 12.45 27.30
N LEU A 24 6.90 13.78 27.34
CA LEU A 24 5.83 14.78 27.29
C LEU A 24 5.97 15.65 26.04
N LEU A 25 4.89 15.77 25.27
CA LEU A 25 4.82 16.61 24.07
C LEU A 25 4.02 17.89 24.37
N GLN A 26 4.71 18.89 24.92
CA GLN A 26 4.16 20.16 25.39
C GLN A 26 4.05 21.22 24.28
N SER A 27 4.87 21.12 23.22
CA SER A 27 4.94 22.14 22.17
C SER A 27 5.15 21.57 20.79
N VAL A 28 4.63 22.29 19.80
CA VAL A 28 4.97 22.08 18.39
C VAL A 28 6.46 22.28 18.12
N ASP A 29 7.13 23.13 18.90
CA ASP A 29 8.57 23.40 18.74
C ASP A 29 9.46 22.23 19.18
N GLN A 30 8.93 21.31 19.98
CA GLN A 30 9.64 20.05 20.29
C GLN A 30 9.72 19.14 19.07
N ILE A 31 8.85 19.34 18.07
CA ILE A 31 8.80 18.54 16.84
C ILE A 31 9.88 19.05 15.90
N GLN A 32 11.01 18.36 15.90
CA GLN A 32 12.12 18.67 15.00
C GLN A 32 12.08 17.79 13.75
N PHE A 33 12.39 18.40 12.60
CA PHE A 33 12.58 17.69 11.33
C PHE A 33 14.06 17.61 10.98
N ARG A 34 14.54 16.45 10.51
CA ARG A 34 15.92 16.31 10.06
C ARG A 34 16.14 17.05 8.73
N LYS A 35 16.95 18.10 8.76
CA LYS A 35 17.27 18.97 7.60
C LYS A 35 17.78 18.22 6.36
N SER A 36 18.40 17.05 6.53
CA SER A 36 18.96 16.24 5.44
C SER A 36 18.02 15.19 4.88
N ASN A 37 16.81 15.02 5.43
CA ASN A 37 15.90 13.96 5.01
C ASN A 37 14.70 14.54 4.26
N THR A 38 14.36 13.94 3.11
CA THR A 38 13.12 14.24 2.37
C THR A 38 11.89 13.67 3.07
N GLU A 39 12.10 12.70 3.96
CA GLU A 39 11.07 12.11 4.81
C GLU A 39 10.86 12.92 6.10
N ILE A 40 9.59 13.23 6.39
CA ILE A 40 9.17 13.84 7.65
C ILE A 40 9.41 12.82 8.77
N LYS A 41 10.48 13.00 9.54
CA LYS A 41 10.78 12.21 10.73
C LYS A 41 10.70 13.09 11.97
N VAL A 42 9.72 12.82 12.82
CA VAL A 42 9.51 13.54 14.08
C VAL A 42 10.52 13.06 15.12
N VAL A 43 11.29 14.00 15.65
CA VAL A 43 12.05 13.85 16.90
C VAL A 43 11.39 14.78 17.92
N ILE A 44 11.05 14.25 19.10
CA ILE A 44 10.57 15.05 20.22
C ILE A 44 11.77 15.31 21.11
N ASP A 45 12.11 16.57 21.30
CA ASP A 45 13.18 16.99 22.20
C ASP A 45 12.74 16.85 23.68
N PRO A 46 13.31 15.90 24.45
CA PRO A 46 12.94 15.70 25.85
C PRO A 46 13.51 16.79 26.78
N GLU A 47 14.56 17.50 26.34
CA GLU A 47 15.24 18.54 27.12
C GLU A 47 14.71 19.94 26.78
N TYR A 48 13.54 20.04 26.16
CA TYR A 48 12.97 21.31 25.73
C TYR A 48 12.52 22.16 26.94
N THR A 49 13.45 22.96 27.45
CA THR A 49 13.37 23.73 28.70
C THR A 49 12.52 25.00 28.62
N LYS A 50 11.95 25.33 27.46
CA LYS A 50 11.20 26.59 27.27
C LYS A 50 9.82 26.60 27.92
N TYR A 51 9.38 25.50 28.53
CA TYR A 51 8.13 25.46 29.28
C TYR A 51 8.39 25.32 30.78
N PRO A 52 7.74 26.15 31.62
CA PRO A 52 7.82 25.99 33.07
C PRO A 52 7.29 24.60 33.44
N GLY A 53 7.94 23.97 34.44
CA GLY A 53 7.63 22.60 34.87
C GLY A 53 6.12 22.40 34.96
N ALA A 54 5.63 21.40 34.21
CA ALA A 54 4.20 21.11 34.13
C ALA A 54 3.63 21.00 35.55
N THR A 55 2.63 21.82 35.87
CA THR A 55 1.84 21.65 37.09
C THR A 55 1.21 20.26 37.04
N GLU A 56 1.22 19.54 38.16
CA GLU A 56 0.94 18.08 38.33
C GLU A 56 -0.38 17.54 37.73
N THR A 57 -1.20 18.35 37.07
CA THR A 57 -2.57 18.02 36.68
C THR A 57 -2.80 17.80 35.18
N VAL A 58 -1.83 18.06 34.29
CA VAL A 58 -2.05 17.93 32.84
C VAL A 58 -1.62 16.54 32.35
N THR A 59 -2.57 15.79 31.79
CA THR A 59 -2.31 14.45 31.23
C THR A 59 -1.57 14.53 29.88
N ARG A 60 -0.91 13.44 29.50
CA ARG A 60 -0.15 13.33 28.24
C ARG A 60 -1.06 13.44 27.01
N GLU A 61 -2.27 12.92 27.14
CA GLU A 61 -3.35 13.01 26.17
C GLU A 61 -3.73 14.46 25.92
N CYS A 62 -3.90 15.25 26.98
CA CYS A 62 -4.24 16.67 26.88
C CYS A 62 -3.13 17.46 26.18
N LEU A 63 -1.87 17.20 26.53
CA LEU A 63 -0.71 17.83 25.87
C LEU A 63 -0.65 17.46 24.37
N MET A 64 -0.89 16.20 24.04
CA MET A 64 -0.96 15.74 22.65
C MET A 64 -2.07 16.46 21.86
N GLU A 65 -3.26 16.58 22.43
CA GLU A 65 -4.37 17.30 21.79
C GLU A 65 -4.06 18.78 21.58
N GLN A 66 -3.41 19.43 22.55
CA GLN A 66 -2.96 20.82 22.41
C GLN A 66 -1.97 20.99 21.27
N VAL A 67 -0.99 20.08 21.17
CA VAL A 67 -0.01 20.11 20.09
C VAL A 67 -0.65 19.82 18.73
N LEU A 68 -1.57 18.85 18.64
CA LEU A 68 -2.35 18.60 17.42
C LEU A 68 -3.20 19.82 17.04
N SER A 69 -3.83 20.49 17.99
CA SER A 69 -4.63 21.69 17.75
C SER A 69 -3.79 22.84 17.20
N ARG A 70 -2.58 23.03 17.74
CA ARG A 70 -1.61 24.00 17.21
C ARG A 70 -1.08 23.60 15.83
N LEU A 71 -0.74 22.33 15.61
CA LEU A 71 -0.32 21.82 14.30
C LEU A 71 -1.40 22.04 13.23
N ALA A 72 -2.65 21.77 13.57
CA ALA A 72 -3.79 21.92 12.67
C ALA A 72 -3.98 23.36 12.18
N ALA A 73 -3.57 24.37 12.98
CA ALA A 73 -3.62 25.77 12.58
C ALA A 73 -2.65 26.12 11.43
N PHE A 74 -1.62 25.29 11.18
CA PHE A 74 -0.69 25.45 10.06
C PHE A 74 -1.12 24.68 8.79
N VAL A 75 -2.27 24.00 8.81
CA VAL A 75 -2.79 23.25 7.66
C VAL A 75 -3.39 24.24 6.66
N SER A 76 -3.02 24.10 5.38
CA SER A 76 -3.53 24.93 4.28
C SER A 76 -4.74 24.29 3.61
N GLU A 77 -5.71 25.10 3.19
CA GLU A 77 -6.95 24.67 2.50
C GLU A 77 -6.81 24.67 0.98
N ASP A 78 -5.60 24.45 0.44
CA ASP A 78 -5.33 24.65 -0.99
C ASP A 78 -6.02 23.62 -1.91
N GLN A 79 -6.61 22.56 -1.36
CA GLN A 79 -7.24 21.46 -2.09
C GLN A 79 -8.46 20.91 -1.35
N GLU A 80 -9.37 20.29 -2.11
CA GLU A 80 -10.52 19.58 -1.56
C GLU A 80 -10.10 18.20 -1.06
N TYR A 81 -10.33 17.92 0.22
CA TYR A 81 -9.98 16.66 0.88
C TYR A 81 -11.25 15.91 1.33
N PRO A 82 -11.19 14.57 1.54
CA PRO A 82 -12.32 13.81 2.07
C PRO A 82 -12.95 14.46 3.31
N ALA A 83 -14.26 14.34 3.46
CA ALA A 83 -15.00 15.02 4.52
C ALA A 83 -14.48 14.66 5.91
N GLU A 84 -14.12 13.40 6.13
CA GLU A 84 -13.58 12.90 7.41
C GLU A 84 -12.23 13.56 7.74
N VAL A 85 -11.38 13.72 6.74
CA VAL A 85 -10.09 14.41 6.85
C VAL A 85 -10.30 15.86 7.23
N THR A 86 -11.16 16.54 6.45
CA THR A 86 -11.46 17.95 6.61
C THR A 86 -12.08 18.23 7.97
N THR A 87 -13.01 17.38 8.41
CA THR A 87 -13.66 17.48 9.73
C THR A 87 -12.64 17.31 10.86
N LEU A 88 -11.75 16.31 10.75
CA LEU A 88 -10.78 16.02 11.80
C LEU A 88 -9.81 17.18 12.04
N TRP A 89 -9.12 17.64 11.00
CA TRP A 89 -8.13 18.71 11.20
C TRP A 89 -8.80 20.05 11.52
N LYS A 90 -10.01 20.33 10.98
CA LYS A 90 -10.75 21.55 11.35
C LYS A 90 -11.18 21.53 12.81
N ARG A 91 -11.63 20.39 13.34
CA ARG A 91 -11.95 20.23 14.77
C ARG A 91 -10.77 20.61 15.65
N HIS A 92 -9.57 20.14 15.31
CA HIS A 92 -8.34 20.52 16.02
C HIS A 92 -7.98 22.00 15.83
N ALA A 93 -8.16 22.57 14.63
CA ALA A 93 -7.88 23.98 14.38
C ALA A 93 -8.85 24.94 15.09
N THR A 94 -10.13 24.57 15.24
CA THR A 94 -11.14 25.38 15.95
C THR A 94 -10.88 25.46 17.44
N ASN A 95 -10.39 24.38 18.05
CA ASN A 95 -10.06 24.34 19.47
C ASN A 95 -8.98 25.38 19.82
N THR A 96 -8.04 25.65 18.91
CA THR A 96 -6.99 26.67 19.10
C THR A 96 -7.54 28.11 19.09
N ARG A 97 -8.57 28.40 18.29
CA ARG A 97 -9.10 29.77 18.13
C ARG A 97 -9.86 30.27 19.35
N HIS A 98 -10.43 29.37 20.14
CA HIS A 98 -11.08 29.75 21.40
C HIS A 98 -10.08 30.21 22.46
N ALA A 99 -8.84 29.72 22.42
CA ALA A 99 -7.79 30.10 23.36
C ALA A 99 -7.16 31.48 23.07
N THR A 100 -7.09 31.91 21.80
CA THR A 100 -6.32 33.11 21.40
C THR A 100 -7.09 34.42 21.46
N ASN A 101 -8.41 34.41 21.64
CA ASN A 101 -9.20 35.65 21.80
C ASN A 101 -9.01 36.32 23.17
N THR A 102 -8.30 35.69 24.11
CA THR A 102 -7.93 36.24 25.41
C THR A 102 -6.60 37.02 25.30
N ARG A 103 -6.69 38.27 24.82
CA ARG A 103 -5.63 39.15 24.26
C ARG A 103 -4.38 39.50 25.12
N HIS A 104 -4.10 38.82 26.23
CA HIS A 104 -2.93 39.15 27.07
C HIS A 104 -2.04 37.97 27.53
N ALA A 105 -2.26 36.74 27.04
CA ALA A 105 -1.46 35.59 27.43
C ALA A 105 -0.45 35.19 26.33
N THR A 106 0.70 35.85 26.27
CA THR A 106 1.76 35.47 25.30
C THR A 106 2.71 34.39 25.79
N ASP A 107 2.68 33.95 27.05
CA ASP A 107 3.61 32.88 27.51
C ASP A 107 3.08 32.02 28.67
N THR A 108 1.81 32.16 29.05
CA THR A 108 1.27 31.40 30.19
C THR A 108 0.61 30.12 29.67
N VAL A 109 1.08 28.98 30.18
CA VAL A 109 0.49 27.65 30.01
C VAL A 109 -1.03 27.79 30.13
N ALA A 110 -1.75 27.47 29.06
CA ALA A 110 -3.20 27.53 29.05
C ALA A 110 -3.71 26.59 30.15
N THR A 111 -4.23 27.17 31.24
CA THR A 111 -4.90 26.41 32.30
C THR A 111 -6.06 25.63 31.68
N MET A 112 -6.20 24.35 32.05
CA MET A 112 -7.15 23.39 31.43
C MET A 112 -8.58 23.92 31.27
N ASP A 113 -9.01 24.86 32.11
CA ASP A 113 -10.32 25.54 32.03
C ASP A 113 -10.60 26.26 30.69
N LEU A 114 -9.56 26.68 29.96
CA LEU A 114 -9.73 27.51 28.75
C LEU A 114 -10.03 26.72 27.47
N LEU A 115 -9.88 25.40 27.46
CA LEU A 115 -10.16 24.59 26.27
C LEU A 115 -11.64 24.22 26.13
N GLY A 116 -12.50 24.60 27.08
CA GLY A 116 -13.93 24.24 27.05
C GLY A 116 -14.16 22.73 27.08
N LEU A 117 -13.14 21.96 27.50
CA LEU A 117 -13.22 20.53 27.74
C LEU A 117 -13.91 20.32 29.09
N GLY A 118 -15.18 20.67 29.16
CA GLY A 118 -16.02 20.37 30.33
C GLY A 118 -15.99 18.87 30.62
N GLU A 119 -16.24 18.51 31.89
CA GLU A 119 -16.18 17.15 32.45
C GLU A 119 -16.93 16.06 31.66
N GLU A 120 -17.76 16.43 30.68
CA GLU A 120 -18.54 15.51 29.83
C GLU A 120 -17.84 15.07 28.53
N ASN A 121 -16.74 15.71 28.13
CA ASN A 121 -15.92 15.18 27.03
C ASN A 121 -15.08 14.02 27.57
N ALA A 122 -15.63 12.80 27.43
CA ALA A 122 -15.00 11.54 27.73
C ALA A 122 -13.48 11.60 27.47
N LEU A 123 -12.68 11.27 28.50
CA LEU A 123 -11.22 11.23 28.45
C LEU A 123 -10.77 10.67 27.09
N THR A 124 -10.32 11.55 26.21
CA THR A 124 -9.86 11.13 24.90
C THR A 124 -8.50 10.47 25.13
N THR A 125 -8.46 9.16 24.99
CA THR A 125 -7.22 8.40 25.21
C THR A 125 -6.31 8.53 24.00
N LEU A 126 -5.01 8.25 24.15
CA LEU A 126 -4.09 8.18 23.01
C LEU A 126 -4.59 7.21 21.92
N ASP A 127 -5.29 6.15 22.30
CA ASP A 127 -5.87 5.17 21.37
C ASP A 127 -7.02 5.76 20.55
N THR A 128 -7.87 6.60 21.16
CA THR A 128 -8.93 7.33 20.45
C THR A 128 -8.32 8.30 19.44
N ILE A 129 -7.33 9.10 19.85
CA ILE A 129 -6.65 10.05 18.96
C ILE A 129 -6.00 9.31 17.79
N GLU A 130 -5.32 8.18 18.06
CA GLU A 130 -4.70 7.38 17.01
C GLU A 130 -5.74 6.82 16.03
N THR A 131 -6.83 6.27 16.55
CA THR A 131 -7.89 5.65 15.73
C THR A 131 -8.48 6.66 14.77
N GLU A 132 -8.75 7.88 15.24
CA GLU A 132 -9.27 8.97 14.40
C GLU A 132 -8.25 9.44 13.36
N LEU A 133 -6.99 9.69 13.76
CA LEU A 133 -5.93 10.09 12.84
C LEU A 133 -5.67 9.03 11.77
N ARG A 134 -5.65 7.75 12.16
CA ARG A 134 -5.45 6.62 11.25
C ARG A 134 -6.61 6.47 10.29
N ALA A 135 -7.85 6.57 10.77
CA ALA A 135 -9.05 6.53 9.92
C ALA A 135 -9.05 7.66 8.89
N ALA A 136 -8.75 8.90 9.29
CA ALA A 136 -8.64 10.03 8.36
C ALA A 136 -7.48 9.84 7.38
N TYR A 137 -6.33 9.34 7.85
CA TYR A 137 -5.16 9.11 7.00
C TYR A 137 -5.42 8.04 5.94
N GLU A 138 -6.15 6.99 6.28
CA GLU A 138 -6.60 5.97 5.33
C GLU A 138 -7.55 6.55 4.27
N LYS A 139 -8.38 7.55 4.62
CA LYS A 139 -9.22 8.26 3.64
C LYS A 139 -8.43 9.17 2.71
N LEU A 140 -7.31 9.75 3.17
CA LEU A 140 -6.41 10.54 2.32
C LEU A 140 -5.70 9.70 1.26
N ASN A 141 -5.39 8.46 1.60
CA ASN A 141 -4.75 7.52 0.69
C ASN A 141 -5.64 6.28 0.53
N PRO A 142 -6.76 6.38 -0.23
CA PRO A 142 -7.60 5.22 -0.52
C PRO A 142 -6.87 4.18 -1.39
N LYS A 143 -5.64 4.48 -1.83
CA LYS A 143 -4.74 3.58 -2.53
C LYS A 143 -3.40 3.50 -1.80
N PRO A 144 -2.78 2.31 -1.71
CA PRO A 144 -1.51 2.15 -1.03
C PRO A 144 -0.41 2.89 -1.78
N GLY A 145 0.14 3.95 -1.19
CA GLY A 145 1.36 4.62 -1.68
C GLY A 145 2.63 3.80 -1.39
N ASN A 146 3.77 4.49 -1.23
CA ASN A 146 5.08 3.89 -0.84
C ASN A 146 5.04 3.13 0.49
N HIS A 147 4.09 3.48 1.34
CA HIS A 147 3.92 2.94 2.68
C HIS A 147 2.52 2.35 2.80
N TRP A 148 2.45 1.22 3.47
CA TRP A 148 1.21 0.58 3.88
C TRP A 148 1.07 0.76 5.38
N ARG A 149 0.16 1.63 5.83
CA ARG A 149 -0.15 1.83 7.26
C ARG A 149 1.10 2.12 8.13
N GLY A 150 2.06 2.87 7.60
CA GLY A 150 3.34 3.18 8.27
C GLY A 150 4.46 2.14 8.06
N VAL A 151 4.22 1.07 7.30
CA VAL A 151 5.23 0.07 6.92
C VAL A 151 5.68 0.27 5.48
N CYS A 152 6.98 0.27 5.23
CA CYS A 152 7.52 0.39 3.87
C CYS A 152 7.09 -0.80 2.99
N ARG A 153 6.55 -0.53 1.78
CA ARG A 153 6.30 -1.58 0.78
C ARG A 153 7.60 -1.92 0.04
N PRO A 154 8.13 -3.14 0.17
CA PRO A 154 9.37 -3.51 -0.51
C PRO A 154 9.18 -3.45 -2.03
N ARG A 155 10.19 -2.98 -2.75
CA ARG A 155 10.14 -2.89 -4.21
C ARG A 155 10.71 -4.15 -4.84
N VAL A 156 9.90 -4.82 -5.63
CA VAL A 156 10.22 -6.07 -6.33
C VAL A 156 10.72 -5.74 -7.73
N GLY A 157 11.90 -6.23 -8.06
CA GLY A 157 12.55 -6.03 -9.35
C GLY A 157 13.44 -7.21 -9.70
N LEU A 158 14.38 -6.96 -10.62
CA LEU A 158 15.44 -7.89 -10.95
C LEU A 158 16.75 -7.41 -10.31
N ASP A 159 17.49 -8.31 -9.66
CA ASP A 159 18.83 -8.03 -9.18
C ASP A 159 19.88 -8.06 -10.31
N GLN A 160 21.15 -7.90 -9.93
CA GLN A 160 22.31 -7.97 -10.83
C GLN A 160 22.45 -9.33 -11.55
N ASN A 161 21.85 -10.40 -11.01
CA ASN A 161 21.83 -11.74 -11.60
C ASN A 161 20.59 -11.99 -12.47
N HIS A 162 19.76 -10.95 -12.68
CA HIS A 162 18.45 -11.03 -13.32
C HIS A 162 17.50 -12.01 -12.63
N GLN A 163 17.57 -12.07 -11.31
CA GLN A 163 16.68 -12.82 -10.43
C GLN A 163 15.68 -11.87 -9.75
N VAL A 164 14.45 -12.34 -9.59
CA VAL A 164 13.39 -11.64 -8.86
C VAL A 164 13.83 -11.49 -7.40
N SER A 165 13.92 -10.24 -6.97
CA SER A 165 14.40 -9.84 -5.65
C SER A 165 13.67 -8.60 -5.15
N VAL A 166 13.75 -8.35 -3.85
CA VAL A 166 13.60 -6.99 -3.34
C VAL A 166 14.83 -6.22 -3.78
N VAL A 167 14.64 -5.08 -4.42
CA VAL A 167 15.73 -4.23 -4.91
C VAL A 167 15.77 -2.93 -4.11
N GLN A 168 16.98 -2.40 -3.92
CA GLN A 168 17.17 -1.10 -3.29
C GLN A 168 16.88 0.01 -4.29
N GLU A 169 15.93 0.88 -3.95
CA GLU A 169 15.62 2.08 -4.74
C GLU A 169 16.39 3.30 -4.24
N PHE A 170 16.58 3.42 -2.92
CA PHE A 170 17.13 4.61 -2.28
C PHE A 170 18.45 4.29 -1.58
N GLN A 171 19.39 5.23 -1.63
CA GLN A 171 20.59 5.20 -0.80
C GLN A 171 20.18 5.55 0.64
N GLY A 172 20.40 4.64 1.58
CA GLY A 172 20.02 4.83 2.98
C GLY A 172 19.83 3.53 3.75
N GLU A 173 19.56 3.65 5.04
CA GLU A 173 19.17 2.53 5.90
C GLU A 173 17.77 2.06 5.52
N LEU A 174 17.66 0.78 5.14
CA LEU A 174 16.39 0.15 4.82
C LEU A 174 15.90 -0.69 6.00
N CYS A 175 14.59 -0.67 6.24
CA CYS A 175 13.97 -1.63 7.14
C CYS A 175 14.23 -3.06 6.65
N GLU A 176 14.16 -4.04 7.55
CA GLU A 176 14.50 -5.43 7.27
C GLU A 176 13.78 -5.98 6.03
N GLU A 177 12.52 -5.61 5.82
CA GLU A 177 11.69 -6.08 4.71
C GLU A 177 12.06 -5.45 3.36
N CYS A 178 12.63 -4.24 3.37
CA CYS A 178 13.06 -3.52 2.18
C CYS A 178 14.52 -3.78 1.80
N ARG A 179 15.30 -4.46 2.66
CA ARG A 179 16.67 -4.84 2.34
C ARG A 179 16.71 -5.72 1.09
N PRO A 180 17.70 -5.54 0.20
CA PRO A 180 17.86 -6.39 -0.96
C PRO A 180 17.93 -7.86 -0.57
N ARG A 181 17.04 -8.66 -1.16
CA ARG A 181 16.99 -10.10 -0.93
C ARG A 181 16.33 -10.80 -2.11
N GLN A 182 16.87 -11.95 -2.48
CA GLN A 182 16.27 -12.78 -3.51
C GLN A 182 14.96 -13.41 -2.99
N PHE A 183 13.93 -13.44 -3.83
CA PHE A 183 12.72 -14.17 -3.49
C PHE A 183 12.93 -15.67 -3.64
N LEU A 184 12.79 -16.38 -2.53
CA LEU A 184 12.66 -17.84 -2.54
C LEU A 184 11.25 -18.25 -2.91
N ASN A 185 10.23 -17.55 -2.39
CA ASN A 185 8.81 -17.69 -2.71
C ASN A 185 8.14 -16.30 -2.75
N LEU A 186 6.84 -16.22 -3.06
CA LEU A 186 6.07 -14.97 -3.13
C LEU A 186 5.23 -14.73 -1.86
N GLN A 187 5.53 -15.42 -0.76
CA GLN A 187 4.77 -15.23 0.47
C GLN A 187 5.16 -13.90 1.13
N PRO A 188 4.20 -13.17 1.73
CA PRO A 188 4.50 -11.99 2.51
C PRO A 188 5.45 -12.31 3.67
N PRO A 189 6.32 -11.37 4.06
CA PRO A 189 7.08 -11.47 5.31
C PRO A 189 6.15 -11.63 6.51
N LYS A 190 6.59 -12.34 7.56
CA LYS A 190 5.77 -12.63 8.76
C LYS A 190 5.11 -11.38 9.35
N ARG A 191 5.84 -10.27 9.43
CA ARG A 191 5.31 -9.01 9.95
C ARG A 191 4.16 -8.47 9.09
N ILE A 192 4.33 -8.42 7.77
CA ILE A 192 3.27 -7.95 6.87
C ILE A 192 2.06 -8.89 6.95
N LYS A 193 2.32 -10.21 7.01
CA LYS A 193 1.27 -11.20 7.16
C LYS A 193 0.42 -10.97 8.42
N SER A 194 1.04 -10.70 9.58
CA SER A 194 0.33 -10.40 10.83
C SER A 194 -0.64 -9.23 10.66
N ILE A 195 -0.17 -8.13 10.08
CA ILE A 195 -1.00 -6.92 9.97
C ILE A 195 -2.12 -7.13 8.92
N MET A 196 -1.89 -7.95 7.89
CA MET A 196 -2.93 -8.35 6.93
C MET A 196 -3.99 -9.25 7.59
N GLU A 197 -3.58 -10.14 8.49
CA GLU A 197 -4.50 -10.99 9.24
C GLU A 197 -5.39 -10.15 10.18
N ASP A 198 -4.85 -9.09 10.78
CA ASP A 198 -5.60 -8.17 11.65
C ASP A 198 -6.66 -7.34 10.89
N THR A 199 -6.58 -7.29 9.56
CA THR A 199 -7.42 -6.41 8.72
C THR A 199 -8.38 -7.16 7.80
N ALA A 200 -8.21 -8.47 7.67
CA ALA A 200 -8.97 -9.26 6.71
C ALA A 200 -10.43 -9.47 7.14
N SER A 201 -11.28 -8.50 6.84
CA SER A 201 -12.75 -8.67 6.79
C SER A 201 -13.22 -9.31 5.48
N ALA A 202 -12.33 -9.45 4.48
CA ALA A 202 -12.63 -10.01 3.17
C ALA A 202 -11.89 -11.34 2.92
N PRO A 203 -12.44 -12.27 2.12
CA PRO A 203 -11.79 -13.53 1.77
C PRO A 203 -10.56 -13.26 0.88
N SER A 204 -9.42 -13.03 1.52
CA SER A 204 -8.11 -12.99 0.87
C SER A 204 -7.72 -14.40 0.38
N ILE A 205 -7.04 -14.45 -0.77
CA ILE A 205 -6.51 -15.68 -1.38
C ILE A 205 -5.15 -16.04 -0.77
N LEU A 206 -4.61 -15.21 0.13
CA LEU A 206 -3.45 -15.57 0.92
C LEU A 206 -3.69 -16.93 1.60
N PRO A 207 -2.68 -17.82 1.62
CA PRO A 207 -2.81 -19.14 2.18
C PRO A 207 -3.22 -19.02 3.64
N SER A 208 -4.53 -19.15 3.89
CA SER A 208 -5.12 -19.13 5.23
C SER A 208 -4.48 -20.26 6.01
N ALA A 209 -3.90 -19.92 7.15
CA ALA A 209 -3.19 -20.83 8.04
C ALA A 209 -4.08 -22.05 8.36
N GLY A 210 -3.89 -23.16 7.64
CA GLY A 210 -4.46 -24.47 7.99
C GLY A 210 -5.39 -25.12 6.95
N THR A 211 -6.13 -24.38 6.14
CA THR A 211 -7.00 -24.99 5.12
C THR A 211 -6.24 -25.24 3.81
N ARG A 212 -6.09 -26.51 3.42
CA ARG A 212 -5.52 -26.89 2.12
C ARG A 212 -6.44 -26.48 0.97
N ARG A 213 -6.35 -25.22 0.50
CA ARG A 213 -7.01 -24.78 -0.74
C ARG A 213 -6.33 -25.43 -1.95
N THR A 214 -7.13 -25.93 -2.88
CA THR A 214 -6.66 -26.42 -4.17
C THR A 214 -6.73 -25.31 -5.22
N TRP A 215 -5.98 -25.46 -6.32
CA TRP A 215 -6.08 -24.57 -7.47
C TRP A 215 -7.50 -24.50 -8.04
N ARG A 216 -8.27 -25.58 -7.93
CA ARG A 216 -9.68 -25.61 -8.33
C ARG A 216 -10.54 -24.67 -7.50
N ASP A 217 -10.35 -24.65 -6.18
CA ASP A 217 -11.06 -23.74 -5.30
C ASP A 217 -10.72 -22.28 -5.63
N VAL A 218 -9.44 -22.00 -5.87
CA VAL A 218 -8.96 -20.67 -6.28
C VAL A 218 -9.57 -20.25 -7.63
N MET A 219 -9.66 -21.16 -8.60
CA MET A 219 -10.28 -20.88 -9.90
C MET A 219 -11.78 -20.61 -9.78
N ASN A 220 -12.51 -21.35 -8.96
CA ASN A 220 -13.95 -21.14 -8.76
C ASN A 220 -14.23 -19.74 -8.16
N GLN A 221 -13.48 -19.35 -7.12
CA GLN A 221 -13.60 -18.02 -6.53
C GLN A 221 -13.23 -16.91 -7.51
N ALA A 222 -12.18 -17.13 -8.31
CA ALA A 222 -11.80 -16.17 -9.33
C ALA A 222 -12.85 -16.06 -10.44
N GLU A 223 -13.46 -17.18 -10.87
CA GLU A 223 -14.53 -17.21 -11.85
C GLU A 223 -15.73 -16.35 -11.42
N GLU A 224 -16.16 -16.43 -10.16
CA GLU A 224 -17.23 -15.59 -9.62
C GLU A 224 -16.91 -14.09 -9.72
N ARG A 225 -15.69 -13.70 -9.32
CA ARG A 225 -15.23 -12.31 -9.39
C ARG A 225 -15.10 -11.82 -10.84
N VAL A 226 -14.52 -12.63 -11.73
CA VAL A 226 -14.41 -12.31 -13.16
C VAL A 226 -15.79 -12.15 -13.79
N CYS A 227 -16.77 -12.99 -13.44
CA CYS A 227 -18.14 -12.83 -13.91
C CYS A 227 -18.78 -11.52 -13.43
N ALA A 228 -18.58 -11.15 -12.16
CA ALA A 228 -19.07 -9.89 -11.62
C ALA A 228 -18.45 -8.68 -12.33
N ASP A 229 -17.13 -8.67 -12.49
CA ASP A 229 -16.41 -7.57 -13.15
C ASP A 229 -16.75 -7.49 -14.65
N ALA A 230 -16.96 -8.63 -15.32
CA ALA A 230 -17.36 -8.69 -16.71
C ALA A 230 -18.74 -8.05 -16.93
N ARG A 231 -19.70 -8.32 -16.03
CA ARG A 231 -21.03 -7.67 -16.05
C ARG A 231 -20.90 -6.16 -15.83
N ALA A 232 -20.09 -5.73 -14.87
CA ALA A 232 -19.87 -4.30 -14.60
C ALA A 232 -19.26 -3.56 -15.81
N LYS A 233 -18.43 -4.26 -16.59
CA LYS A 233 -17.81 -3.72 -17.82
C LYS A 233 -18.61 -3.97 -19.10
N ASN A 234 -19.80 -4.55 -19.00
CA ASN A 234 -20.65 -4.93 -20.14
C ASN A 234 -19.90 -5.77 -21.20
N VAL A 235 -19.15 -6.77 -20.74
CA VAL A 235 -18.46 -7.76 -21.58
C VAL A 235 -18.90 -9.18 -21.19
N LYS A 236 -18.72 -10.15 -22.09
CA LYS A 236 -19.04 -11.56 -21.82
C LYS A 236 -17.88 -12.23 -21.10
N VAL A 237 -18.12 -13.44 -20.59
CA VAL A 237 -17.06 -14.35 -20.13
C VAL A 237 -16.82 -15.45 -21.17
N PHE A 238 -15.61 -15.99 -21.17
CA PHE A 238 -15.15 -17.04 -22.07
C PHE A 238 -14.18 -17.97 -21.34
N ARG A 239 -14.32 -19.28 -21.52
CA ARG A 239 -13.53 -20.28 -20.79
C ARG A 239 -12.40 -20.78 -21.67
N LEU A 240 -11.17 -20.50 -21.26
CA LEU A 240 -9.94 -20.96 -21.89
C LEU A 240 -9.62 -22.41 -21.49
N PRO A 241 -9.08 -23.21 -22.41
CA PRO A 241 -8.39 -24.44 -22.06
C PRO A 241 -7.23 -24.17 -21.10
N ILE A 242 -7.06 -25.04 -20.10
CA ILE A 242 -6.04 -24.84 -19.05
C ILE A 242 -4.63 -24.65 -19.62
N HIS A 243 -4.25 -25.37 -20.68
CA HIS A 243 -2.93 -25.27 -21.29
C HIS A 243 -2.62 -23.90 -21.94
N LEU A 244 -3.64 -23.07 -22.17
CA LEU A 244 -3.49 -21.68 -22.65
C LEU A 244 -3.42 -20.65 -21.52
N THR A 245 -3.72 -21.05 -20.28
CA THR A 245 -3.69 -20.15 -19.13
C THR A 245 -2.27 -19.85 -18.64
N TRP A 246 -1.30 -20.69 -18.98
CA TRP A 246 0.10 -20.51 -18.56
C TRP A 246 1.09 -20.95 -19.64
N THR A 247 2.22 -20.26 -19.70
CA THR A 247 3.39 -20.61 -20.51
C THR A 247 4.56 -20.85 -19.57
N VAL A 248 5.05 -22.07 -19.56
CA VAL A 248 6.30 -22.39 -18.86
C VAL A 248 7.45 -21.70 -19.58
N TRP A 249 8.40 -21.16 -18.83
CA TRP A 249 9.58 -20.58 -19.45
C TRP A 249 10.45 -21.68 -20.09
N LYS A 250 10.58 -21.62 -21.43
CA LYS A 250 11.42 -22.53 -22.23
C LYS A 250 11.08 -24.02 -22.06
N GLY A 251 9.86 -24.35 -21.63
CA GLY A 251 9.41 -25.73 -21.41
C GLY A 251 8.45 -26.22 -22.49
N GLY A 252 8.46 -27.52 -22.73
CA GLY A 252 7.43 -28.21 -23.52
C GLY A 252 6.10 -28.31 -22.76
N TYR A 253 5.17 -29.07 -23.32
CA TYR A 253 3.87 -29.36 -22.72
C TYR A 253 4.00 -29.95 -21.30
N ILE A 254 3.28 -29.40 -20.31
CA ILE A 254 3.16 -29.97 -18.97
C ILE A 254 1.88 -30.82 -18.92
N PRO A 255 1.98 -32.16 -18.84
CA PRO A 255 0.81 -33.05 -18.87
C PRO A 255 -0.10 -32.94 -17.63
N THR A 256 0.33 -32.30 -16.54
CA THR A 256 -0.45 -32.16 -15.30
C THR A 256 -0.44 -30.74 -14.73
N MET A 257 -0.85 -29.76 -15.56
CA MET A 257 -0.81 -28.34 -15.18
C MET A 257 -1.54 -28.02 -13.86
N GLU A 258 -2.68 -28.66 -13.58
CA GLU A 258 -3.40 -28.48 -12.30
C GLU A 258 -2.59 -28.96 -11.09
N ARG A 259 -1.87 -30.09 -11.22
CA ARG A 259 -0.96 -30.56 -10.15
C ARG A 259 0.18 -29.57 -9.95
N THR A 260 0.77 -29.06 -11.03
CA THR A 260 1.83 -28.05 -10.96
C THR A 260 1.36 -26.76 -10.27
N PHE A 261 0.15 -26.28 -10.56
CA PHE A 261 -0.41 -25.11 -9.87
C PHE A 261 -0.68 -25.38 -8.39
N ASN A 262 -1.20 -26.56 -8.05
CA ASN A 262 -1.37 -26.96 -6.64
C ASN A 262 -0.02 -26.96 -5.90
N ASP A 263 1.03 -27.50 -6.51
CA ASP A 263 2.37 -27.51 -5.93
C ASP A 263 2.93 -26.09 -5.79
N GLN A 264 2.76 -25.23 -6.80
CA GLN A 264 3.19 -23.84 -6.72
C GLN A 264 2.43 -23.08 -5.63
N LEU A 265 1.12 -23.25 -5.54
CA LEU A 265 0.28 -22.65 -4.50
C LEU A 265 0.73 -23.08 -3.10
N LYS A 266 0.90 -24.40 -2.89
CA LYS A 266 1.35 -24.98 -1.62
C LYS A 266 2.71 -24.45 -1.19
N ASN A 267 3.63 -24.24 -2.14
CA ASN A 267 4.97 -23.73 -1.88
C ASN A 267 5.06 -22.19 -1.87
N GLY A 268 3.94 -21.49 -2.07
CA GLY A 268 3.91 -20.02 -2.11
C GLY A 268 4.58 -19.42 -3.35
N TYR A 269 4.72 -20.18 -4.44
CA TYR A 269 5.23 -19.70 -5.73
C TYR A 269 4.15 -19.11 -6.62
N LEU A 270 2.87 -19.24 -6.26
CA LEU A 270 1.72 -18.74 -7.00
C LEU A 270 0.93 -17.78 -6.11
N VAL A 271 0.67 -16.57 -6.60
CA VAL A 271 -0.09 -15.53 -5.87
C VAL A 271 -0.95 -14.74 -6.85
N GLN A 272 -2.10 -14.22 -6.41
CA GLN A 272 -2.87 -13.28 -7.23
C GLN A 272 -2.09 -11.97 -7.40
N LEU A 273 -2.15 -11.37 -8.59
CA LEU A 273 -1.42 -10.12 -8.85
C LEU A 273 -1.82 -9.01 -7.87
N HIS A 274 -3.11 -8.88 -7.56
CA HIS A 274 -3.60 -7.89 -6.59
C HIS A 274 -2.97 -8.07 -5.20
N ASP A 275 -3.00 -9.28 -4.66
CA ASP A 275 -2.41 -9.59 -3.35
C ASP A 275 -0.90 -9.27 -3.33
N LEU A 276 -0.18 -9.56 -4.42
CA LEU A 276 1.23 -9.16 -4.51
C LEU A 276 1.38 -7.64 -4.46
N LEU A 277 0.53 -6.89 -5.18
CA LEU A 277 0.58 -5.44 -5.20
C LEU A 277 0.17 -4.82 -3.85
N GLU A 278 -0.69 -5.45 -3.06
CA GLU A 278 -0.97 -4.96 -1.70
C GLU A 278 0.29 -4.98 -0.82
N ILE A 279 1.14 -5.99 -1.00
CA ILE A 279 2.34 -6.22 -0.18
C ILE A 279 3.56 -5.47 -0.74
N TYR A 280 3.69 -5.43 -2.07
CA TYR A 280 4.91 -5.04 -2.75
C TYR A 280 4.67 -3.96 -3.80
N ARG A 281 5.71 -3.16 -4.06
CA ARG A 281 5.81 -2.30 -5.25
C ARG A 281 6.54 -3.05 -6.36
N LEU A 282 6.37 -2.65 -7.61
CA LEU A 282 7.14 -3.22 -8.72
C LEU A 282 8.10 -2.16 -9.29
N THR A 283 9.29 -2.57 -9.72
CA THR A 283 10.08 -1.69 -10.61
C THR A 283 9.38 -1.50 -11.94
N ASN A 284 9.70 -0.42 -12.64
CA ASN A 284 9.15 -0.16 -13.97
C ASN A 284 9.47 -1.30 -14.94
N GLU A 285 10.70 -1.84 -14.92
CA GLU A 285 11.03 -2.98 -15.80
C GLU A 285 10.21 -4.22 -15.49
N GLN A 286 9.98 -4.49 -14.19
CA GLN A 286 9.18 -5.64 -13.78
C GLN A 286 7.71 -5.46 -14.17
N CYS A 287 7.14 -4.27 -13.99
CA CYS A 287 5.79 -3.94 -14.42
C CYS A 287 5.65 -4.06 -15.95
N ASP A 288 6.55 -3.46 -16.74
CA ASP A 288 6.51 -3.52 -18.20
C ASP A 288 6.72 -4.94 -18.72
N SER A 289 7.54 -5.75 -18.03
CA SER A 289 7.68 -7.19 -18.30
C SER A 289 6.37 -7.94 -18.11
N LEU A 290 5.61 -7.66 -17.04
CA LEU A 290 4.29 -8.27 -16.82
C LEU A 290 3.26 -7.82 -17.87
N VAL A 291 3.22 -6.52 -18.19
CA VAL A 291 2.35 -5.96 -19.24
C VAL A 291 2.62 -6.63 -20.59
N ARG A 292 3.89 -6.83 -20.94
CA ARG A 292 4.27 -7.54 -22.16
C ARG A 292 3.78 -8.98 -22.14
N GLN A 293 3.97 -9.71 -21.03
CA GLN A 293 3.49 -11.09 -20.90
C GLN A 293 1.97 -11.21 -21.01
N LEU A 294 1.21 -10.27 -20.43
CA LEU A 294 -0.25 -10.23 -20.56
C LEU A 294 -0.67 -10.10 -22.04
N ARG A 295 -0.01 -9.20 -22.79
CA ARG A 295 -0.27 -9.00 -24.22
C ARG A 295 0.13 -10.22 -25.05
N GLU A 296 1.30 -10.80 -24.79
CA GLU A 296 1.77 -12.03 -25.46
C GLU A 296 0.79 -13.20 -25.21
N HIS A 297 0.25 -13.34 -23.99
CA HIS A 297 -0.77 -14.35 -23.69
C HIS A 297 -2.07 -14.15 -24.46
N LEU A 298 -2.58 -12.92 -24.50
CA LEU A 298 -3.80 -12.60 -25.26
C LEU A 298 -3.62 -12.83 -26.77
N ASP A 299 -2.46 -12.47 -27.32
CA ASP A 299 -2.11 -12.76 -28.72
C ASP A 299 -2.10 -14.27 -29.00
N ARG A 300 -1.44 -15.04 -28.11
CA ARG A 300 -1.42 -16.52 -28.19
C ARG A 300 -2.82 -17.12 -28.13
N ILE A 301 -3.67 -16.67 -27.22
CA ILE A 301 -5.06 -17.14 -27.11
C ILE A 301 -5.81 -16.89 -28.42
N SER A 302 -5.68 -15.69 -28.98
CA SER A 302 -6.35 -15.33 -30.25
C SER A 302 -5.87 -16.18 -31.44
N LYS A 303 -4.60 -16.61 -31.43
CA LYS A 303 -4.00 -17.38 -32.51
C LYS A 303 -4.31 -18.88 -32.44
N TYR A 304 -4.35 -19.45 -31.23
CA TYR A 304 -4.38 -20.91 -31.05
C TYR A 304 -5.71 -21.46 -30.56
N HIS A 305 -6.71 -20.61 -30.28
CA HIS A 305 -8.00 -21.06 -29.79
C HIS A 305 -9.14 -20.48 -30.60
N LEU A 306 -9.97 -21.36 -31.16
CA LEU A 306 -11.19 -20.96 -31.85
C LEU A 306 -12.12 -20.22 -30.87
N GLY A 307 -12.50 -18.99 -31.22
CA GLY A 307 -13.28 -18.15 -30.31
C GLY A 307 -12.43 -17.39 -29.28
N GLY A 308 -11.09 -17.47 -29.34
CA GLY A 308 -10.18 -16.65 -28.53
C GLY A 308 -10.09 -15.19 -29.00
N GLU A 309 -10.73 -14.83 -30.11
CA GLU A 309 -10.74 -13.44 -30.58
C GLU A 309 -11.46 -12.54 -29.58
N ASN A 310 -10.96 -11.32 -29.42
CA ASN A 310 -11.50 -10.30 -28.52
C ASN A 310 -11.47 -10.69 -27.02
N CYS A 311 -10.70 -11.72 -26.64
CA CYS A 311 -10.36 -11.94 -25.23
C CYS A 311 -9.60 -10.73 -24.68
N CYS A 312 -9.90 -10.37 -23.42
CA CYS A 312 -9.29 -9.24 -22.75
C CYS A 312 -9.09 -9.52 -21.26
N ILE A 313 -8.26 -8.69 -20.62
CA ILE A 313 -7.99 -8.74 -19.18
C ILE A 313 -8.51 -7.45 -18.58
N GLY A 314 -9.61 -7.52 -17.84
CA GLY A 314 -10.27 -6.39 -17.20
C GLY A 314 -10.35 -6.49 -15.67
N SER A 315 -9.90 -7.61 -15.10
CA SER A 315 -9.96 -7.89 -13.66
C SER A 315 -8.66 -8.47 -13.13
N TYR A 316 -8.28 -8.08 -11.91
CA TYR A 316 -7.19 -8.72 -11.18
C TYR A 316 -7.47 -10.19 -10.86
N ALA A 317 -8.74 -10.57 -10.76
CA ALA A 317 -9.12 -11.97 -10.54
C ALA A 317 -8.66 -12.88 -11.70
N GLN A 318 -8.44 -12.32 -12.89
CA GLN A 318 -7.91 -13.07 -14.04
C GLN A 318 -6.42 -13.36 -13.95
N VAL A 319 -5.66 -12.66 -13.11
CA VAL A 319 -4.19 -12.59 -13.22
C VAL A 319 -3.51 -13.09 -11.95
N TYR A 320 -2.73 -14.15 -12.10
CA TYR A 320 -1.85 -14.71 -11.10
C TYR A 320 -0.40 -14.57 -11.54
N LEU A 321 0.50 -14.51 -10.57
CA LEU A 321 1.93 -14.49 -10.77
C LEU A 321 2.55 -15.76 -10.24
N THR A 322 3.38 -16.40 -11.07
CA THR A 322 4.18 -17.56 -10.70
C THR A 322 5.65 -17.16 -10.57
N LEU A 323 6.33 -17.57 -9.50
CA LEU A 323 7.77 -17.50 -9.41
C LEU A 323 8.37 -18.75 -10.07
N ASP A 324 8.72 -18.64 -11.34
CA ASP A 324 9.25 -19.75 -12.12
C ASP A 324 10.74 -19.94 -11.78
N THR A 325 11.05 -20.97 -10.99
CA THR A 325 12.42 -21.38 -10.67
C THR A 325 12.90 -22.38 -11.72
N GLN A 326 13.84 -21.98 -12.58
CA GLN A 326 14.46 -22.94 -13.51
C GLN A 326 15.31 -23.95 -12.73
N ARG A 327 14.73 -25.11 -12.41
CA ARG A 327 15.47 -26.21 -11.75
C ARG A 327 16.35 -27.02 -12.72
N TYR A 328 16.05 -26.99 -14.01
CA TYR A 328 16.65 -27.91 -15.01
C TYR A 328 17.53 -27.22 -16.05
N ARG A 329 18.45 -26.35 -15.64
CA ARG A 329 19.55 -25.98 -16.54
C ARG A 329 20.73 -26.89 -16.29
N ILE A 330 21.12 -27.63 -17.32
CA ILE A 330 22.36 -28.43 -17.34
C ILE A 330 23.58 -27.51 -17.17
N PHE A 331 23.49 -26.25 -17.62
CA PHE A 331 24.54 -25.24 -17.48
C PHE A 331 23.98 -23.87 -17.07
N GLY A 332 24.43 -23.36 -15.92
CA GLY A 332 24.16 -22.01 -15.42
C GLY A 332 23.41 -21.94 -14.09
N ALA A 333 23.63 -20.87 -13.34
CA ALA A 333 22.95 -20.63 -12.07
C ALA A 333 21.43 -20.60 -12.25
N PRO A 334 20.66 -21.16 -11.29
CA PRO A 334 19.21 -21.11 -11.32
C PRO A 334 18.75 -19.66 -11.40
N ARG A 335 17.81 -19.36 -12.29
CA ARG A 335 17.18 -18.03 -12.38
C ARG A 335 15.71 -18.19 -12.00
N ASN A 336 15.22 -17.27 -11.16
CA ASN A 336 13.80 -17.13 -10.89
C ASN A 336 13.25 -15.96 -11.73
N LYS A 337 12.01 -16.08 -12.22
CA LYS A 337 11.33 -15.02 -12.98
C LYS A 337 9.85 -14.98 -12.60
N LEU A 338 9.31 -13.78 -12.48
CA LEU A 338 7.87 -13.59 -12.36
C LEU A 338 7.22 -13.82 -13.73
N ARG A 339 6.24 -14.71 -13.74
CA ARG A 339 5.47 -15.10 -14.92
C ARG A 339 4.00 -14.87 -14.69
N VAL A 340 3.30 -14.45 -15.74
CA VAL A 340 1.85 -14.35 -15.72
C VAL A 340 1.24 -15.75 -15.94
N ALA A 341 0.32 -16.12 -15.05
CA ALA A 341 -0.66 -17.17 -15.26
C ALA A 341 -2.06 -16.54 -15.24
N LEU A 342 -2.93 -17.01 -16.12
CA LEU A 342 -4.32 -16.56 -16.18
C LEU A 342 -5.24 -17.57 -15.51
N THR A 343 -6.45 -17.14 -15.17
CA THR A 343 -7.54 -18.08 -14.88
C THR A 343 -8.13 -18.64 -16.17
N PRO A 344 -8.75 -19.84 -16.15
CA PRO A 344 -9.49 -20.34 -17.30
C PRO A 344 -10.62 -19.39 -17.72
N THR A 345 -11.34 -18.79 -16.77
CA THR A 345 -12.41 -17.84 -17.08
C THR A 345 -11.79 -16.47 -17.39
N CYS A 346 -11.97 -16.01 -18.62
CA CYS A 346 -11.51 -14.73 -19.12
C CYS A 346 -12.66 -13.87 -19.62
N MET A 347 -12.44 -12.55 -19.72
CA MET A 347 -13.40 -11.64 -20.34
C MET A 347 -13.31 -11.68 -21.87
N LYS A 348 -14.45 -11.50 -22.54
CA LYS A 348 -14.58 -11.46 -23.99
C LYS A 348 -15.43 -10.27 -24.42
N ALA A 349 -14.79 -9.35 -25.13
CA ALA A 349 -15.44 -8.15 -25.63
C ALA A 349 -16.18 -8.42 -26.96
N ALA A 350 -17.09 -7.51 -27.33
CA ALA A 350 -17.82 -7.60 -28.59
C ALA A 350 -16.95 -7.29 -29.82
N SER A 351 -15.85 -6.54 -29.63
CA SER A 351 -14.93 -6.15 -30.70
C SER A 351 -13.48 -6.11 -30.22
N ARG A 352 -12.55 -6.18 -31.18
CA ARG A 352 -11.10 -6.07 -30.91
C ARG A 352 -10.72 -4.72 -30.29
N LYS A 353 -11.43 -3.66 -30.68
CA LYS A 353 -11.25 -2.31 -30.10
C LYS A 353 -11.64 -2.32 -28.62
N GLN A 354 -12.84 -2.79 -28.29
CA GLN A 354 -13.30 -2.88 -26.90
C GLN A 354 -12.39 -3.78 -26.05
N ALA A 355 -11.92 -4.92 -26.59
CA ALA A 355 -10.96 -5.79 -25.89
C ALA A 355 -9.65 -5.06 -25.53
N ARG A 356 -9.14 -4.25 -26.47
CA ARG A 356 -7.95 -3.42 -26.28
C ARG A 356 -8.19 -2.34 -25.24
N ASP A 357 -9.33 -1.66 -25.30
CA ASP A 357 -9.67 -0.57 -24.38
C ASP A 357 -9.79 -1.08 -22.94
N VAL A 358 -10.52 -2.18 -22.72
CA VAL A 358 -10.62 -2.84 -21.40
C VAL A 358 -9.25 -3.28 -20.87
N THR A 359 -8.42 -3.87 -21.73
CA THR A 359 -7.07 -4.31 -21.33
C THR A 359 -6.15 -3.14 -21.00
N ASN A 360 -6.24 -2.03 -21.74
CA ASN A 360 -5.45 -0.84 -21.47
C ASN A 360 -5.88 -0.14 -20.18
N GLU A 361 -7.19 -0.09 -19.89
CA GLU A 361 -7.71 0.39 -18.61
C GLU A 361 -7.12 -0.43 -17.44
N PHE A 362 -7.13 -1.76 -17.54
CA PHE A 362 -6.51 -2.64 -16.56
C PHE A 362 -4.99 -2.39 -16.43
N ILE A 363 -4.26 -2.26 -17.53
CA ILE A 363 -2.81 -1.96 -17.52
C ILE A 363 -2.51 -0.62 -16.85
N ASN A 364 -3.33 0.41 -17.10
CA ASN A 364 -3.17 1.70 -16.47
C ASN A 364 -3.41 1.61 -14.96
N LYS A 365 -4.43 0.87 -14.54
CA LYS A 365 -4.67 0.58 -13.12
C LYS A 365 -3.50 -0.18 -12.49
N LEU A 366 -3.01 -1.23 -13.16
CA LEU A 366 -1.82 -1.99 -12.74
C LEU A 366 -0.62 -1.10 -12.50
N ARG A 367 -0.32 -0.19 -13.42
CA ARG A 367 0.80 0.76 -13.28
C ARG A 367 0.61 1.67 -12.06
N VAL A 368 -0.59 2.20 -11.85
CA VAL A 368 -0.87 3.04 -10.68
C VAL A 368 -0.68 2.22 -9.39
N ASP A 369 -1.27 1.04 -9.30
CA ASP A 369 -1.27 0.22 -8.09
C ASP A 369 0.12 -0.39 -7.80
N SER A 370 0.97 -0.54 -8.83
CA SER A 370 2.35 -0.99 -8.69
C SER A 370 3.34 0.10 -8.27
N ASP A 371 2.86 1.33 -8.03
CA ASP A 371 3.71 2.51 -7.84
C ASP A 371 4.66 2.71 -9.04
N TYR A 372 4.15 2.53 -10.26
CA TYR A 372 4.86 2.87 -11.49
C TYR A 372 5.02 4.40 -11.54
N SER A 373 6.04 4.89 -10.84
CA SER A 373 6.38 6.29 -10.80
C SER A 373 6.80 6.71 -12.21
N ARG A 374 6.01 7.61 -12.81
CA ARG A 374 6.55 8.50 -13.84
C ARG A 374 7.62 9.31 -13.11
N LYS A 375 8.88 9.07 -13.45
CA LYS A 375 10.04 9.85 -12.97
C LYS A 375 9.91 11.37 -13.18
N ASP A 376 8.81 11.86 -13.75
CA ASP A 376 8.54 13.27 -14.01
C ASP A 376 8.01 14.07 -12.82
N VAL A 377 7.45 13.47 -11.76
CA VAL A 377 6.86 14.29 -10.67
C VAL A 377 7.89 14.72 -9.61
N LEU A 378 8.85 13.86 -9.27
CA LEU A 378 9.91 14.23 -8.31
C LEU A 378 10.97 15.15 -8.95
N HIS A 379 11.15 15.12 -10.27
CA HIS A 379 11.95 16.14 -10.96
C HIS A 379 11.20 17.47 -11.14
N ALA A 380 9.86 17.48 -11.19
CA ALA A 380 9.06 18.70 -11.31
C ALA A 380 8.86 19.45 -9.99
N LEU A 381 8.98 18.78 -8.83
CA LEU A 381 8.78 19.40 -7.51
C LEU A 381 10.08 19.75 -6.76
N ALA A 382 11.22 19.23 -7.22
CA ALA A 382 12.53 19.52 -6.60
C ALA A 382 13.02 20.98 -6.71
N PRO A 383 12.66 21.81 -7.72
CA PRO A 383 13.20 23.18 -7.78
C PRO A 383 12.45 24.22 -6.93
N ASN A 384 11.24 23.94 -6.42
CA ASN A 384 10.35 24.98 -5.88
C ASN A 384 10.06 24.89 -4.37
N LEU A 385 10.66 23.95 -3.64
CA LEU A 385 10.43 23.81 -2.19
C LEU A 385 11.53 24.41 -1.31
N PHE A 386 12.60 24.94 -1.91
CA PHE A 386 13.61 25.73 -1.20
C PHE A 386 14.02 26.94 -2.03
N LYS A 387 13.20 27.98 -1.98
CA LYS A 387 13.62 29.37 -2.16
C LYS A 387 13.10 30.20 -1.02
#